data_AF-A0A803KVZ8-F1
#
_entry.id   AF-A0A803KVZ8-F1
#
_cell.length_a   1.000
_cell.length_b   1.000
_cell.length_c   1.000
_cell.angle_alpha   90.00
_cell.angle_beta   90.00
_cell.angle_gamma   90.00
#
_symmetry.space_group_name_H-M   'P 1'
#
loop_
_entity.id
_entity.type
_entity.pdbx_description
1 polymer ?
#
loop_
_entity_poly.entity_id
_entity_poly.type
_entity_poly.pdbx_seq_one_letter_code
_entity_poly.pdbx_strand_id
1 'polypeptide(L)'
;MKTEMLETFYTVIAGDFASENGNAAIRSAFCWAASFSALFLLVLNLLGRRSRLQASFLALFLTASLPEAVFQILRGQFGCWVAIFAIAANYCFPDVFPVSVSRFLFFVVMPNWLAYELRESIAAQQPYAGNVCRRNESSALGYTCNGVNRSCQTFLIYRTQLPYSTISSIASLFSVNASQISAFNKNIAANMALATNTKVIIPVTCSCVGRFYQTNTTHVVRTGDNYYLLANNTFEGLTTCRAIKAQKVSPNIVNIFPDERLTIPLRCACPTRRQLNLGIKYLVSFVIQPSNTAIGAIATYFGADVGQTLEANGKSEQDDVINPFTTLLIPL
;
A
#
# COMPACT_ATOMS: atom_id res chain seq x y z
N MET A 1 -23.45 8.90 -47.74
CA MET A 1 -22.81 10.06 -47.08
C MET A 1 -23.22 10.21 -45.61
N LYS A 2 -23.12 9.13 -44.80
CA LYS A 2 -23.29 9.19 -43.32
C LYS A 2 -22.60 8.04 -42.58
N THR A 3 -22.11 7.02 -43.29
CA THR A 3 -21.37 5.88 -42.73
C THR A 3 -19.86 5.95 -42.94
N GLU A 4 -19.35 6.71 -43.92
CA GLU A 4 -17.91 6.86 -44.13
C GLU A 4 -17.24 7.81 -43.12
N MET A 5 -17.97 8.81 -42.59
CA MET A 5 -17.42 9.78 -41.62
C MET A 5 -17.17 9.18 -40.22
N LEU A 6 -17.78 8.03 -39.91
CA LEU A 6 -17.61 7.30 -38.63
C LEU A 6 -16.42 6.34 -38.67
N GLU A 7 -16.10 5.76 -39.83
CA GLU A 7 -14.89 4.95 -40.04
C GLU A 7 -13.62 5.82 -40.11
N THR A 8 -13.71 7.03 -40.67
CA THR A 8 -12.57 7.97 -40.67
C THR A 8 -12.26 8.51 -39.28
N PHE A 9 -13.27 8.67 -38.40
CA PHE A 9 -13.04 9.11 -37.02
C PHE A 9 -12.43 8.00 -36.14
N TYR A 10 -12.75 6.73 -36.40
CA TYR A 10 -12.16 5.59 -35.68
C TYR A 10 -10.71 5.31 -36.08
N THR A 11 -10.38 5.45 -37.36
CA THR A 11 -9.02 5.21 -37.88
C THR A 11 -8.06 6.36 -37.55
N VAL A 12 -8.54 7.61 -37.47
CA VAL A 12 -7.73 8.77 -37.05
C VAL A 12 -7.38 8.72 -35.55
N ILE A 13 -8.22 8.10 -34.70
CA ILE A 13 -7.91 7.92 -33.27
C ILE A 13 -7.01 6.68 -33.03
N ALA A 14 -7.01 5.71 -33.94
CA ALA A 14 -6.13 4.53 -33.87
C ALA A 14 -4.75 4.73 -34.53
N GLY A 15 -4.60 5.77 -35.37
CA GLY A 15 -3.45 5.94 -36.28
C GLY A 15 -2.24 6.70 -35.74
N ASP A 16 -2.37 7.50 -34.68
CA ASP A 16 -1.22 8.20 -34.09
C ASP A 16 -1.22 7.98 -32.59
N PHE A 17 -0.35 7.07 -32.12
CA PHE A 17 0.44 7.13 -30.88
C PHE A 17 1.16 5.79 -30.71
N ALA A 18 2.01 5.47 -31.69
CA ALA A 18 3.08 4.50 -31.54
C ALA A 18 4.39 5.28 -31.34
N SER A 19 4.69 5.69 -30.10
CA SER A 19 6.07 5.81 -29.63
C SER A 19 6.14 5.93 -28.10
N GLU A 20 6.97 5.05 -27.53
CA GLU A 20 7.66 5.08 -26.23
C GLU A 20 6.87 5.12 -24.90
N ASN A 21 6.80 3.92 -24.30
CA ASN A 21 7.01 3.56 -22.89
C ASN A 21 6.79 4.60 -21.78
N GLY A 22 5.83 4.31 -20.90
CA GLY A 22 5.70 4.90 -19.57
C GLY A 22 4.31 4.77 -18.93
N ASN A 23 3.27 4.53 -19.73
CA ASN A 23 1.87 4.70 -19.29
C ASN A 23 0.97 3.44 -19.39
N ALA A 24 1.55 2.24 -19.50
CA ALA A 24 0.75 1.01 -19.61
C ALA A 24 -0.09 0.73 -18.36
N ALA A 25 0.44 0.98 -17.15
CA ALA A 25 -0.26 0.77 -15.89
C ALA A 25 -1.36 1.83 -15.62
N ILE A 26 -1.13 3.06 -16.07
CA ILE A 26 -2.12 4.14 -15.96
C ILE A 26 -3.27 3.90 -16.96
N ARG A 27 -2.95 3.48 -18.19
CA ARG A 27 -3.95 3.06 -19.18
C ARG A 27 -4.78 1.87 -18.70
N SER A 28 -4.15 0.85 -18.11
CA SER A 28 -4.88 -0.32 -17.62
C SER A 28 -5.80 0.05 -16.45
N ALA A 29 -5.34 0.86 -15.49
CA ALA A 29 -6.16 1.33 -14.37
C ALA A 29 -7.39 2.14 -14.83
N PHE A 30 -7.24 2.99 -15.85
CA PHE A 30 -8.38 3.72 -16.45
C PHE A 30 -9.35 2.78 -17.18
N CYS A 31 -8.85 1.77 -17.89
CA CYS A 31 -9.70 0.79 -18.58
C CYS A 31 -10.51 -0.07 -17.59
N TRP A 32 -9.94 -0.48 -16.46
CA TRP A 32 -10.67 -1.26 -15.45
C TRP A 32 -11.76 -0.45 -14.74
N ALA A 33 -11.51 0.84 -14.46
CA ALA A 33 -12.53 1.72 -13.87
C ALA A 33 -13.73 1.93 -14.79
N ALA A 34 -13.49 2.05 -16.10
CA ALA A 34 -14.54 2.13 -17.11
C ALA A 34 -15.32 0.81 -17.21
N SER A 35 -14.63 -0.34 -17.18
CA SER A 35 -15.26 -1.66 -17.22
C SER A 35 -16.08 -2.00 -15.97
N PHE A 36 -15.58 -1.66 -14.77
CA PHE A 36 -16.35 -1.81 -13.52
C PHE A 36 -17.56 -0.88 -13.48
N SER A 37 -17.41 0.36 -13.97
CA SER A 37 -18.54 1.29 -14.09
C SER A 37 -19.57 0.77 -15.08
N ALA A 38 -19.16 0.22 -16.22
CA ALA A 38 -20.04 -0.36 -17.22
C ALA A 38 -20.76 -1.62 -16.71
N LEU A 39 -20.04 -2.53 -16.04
CA LEU A 39 -20.61 -3.76 -15.45
C LEU A 39 -21.61 -3.43 -14.34
N PHE A 40 -21.29 -2.47 -13.47
CA PHE A 40 -22.19 -2.02 -12.41
C PHE A 40 -23.42 -1.31 -12.97
N LEU A 41 -23.27 -0.47 -14.01
CA LEU A 41 -24.40 0.13 -14.72
C LEU A 41 -25.27 -0.92 -15.42
N LEU A 42 -24.68 -1.99 -15.95
CA LEU A 42 -25.39 -3.15 -16.51
C LEU A 42 -26.18 -3.91 -15.43
N VAL A 43 -25.58 -4.18 -14.28
CA VAL A 43 -26.24 -4.84 -13.14
C VAL A 43 -27.38 -3.97 -12.58
N LEU A 44 -27.18 -2.65 -12.51
CA LEU A 44 -28.23 -1.70 -12.11
C LEU A 44 -29.37 -1.60 -13.13
N ASN A 45 -29.08 -1.78 -14.41
CA ASN A 45 -30.08 -1.83 -15.48
C ASN A 45 -30.87 -3.15 -15.43
N LEU A 46 -30.20 -4.28 -15.12
CA LEU A 46 -30.80 -5.60 -14.97
C LEU A 46 -31.68 -5.73 -13.72
N LEU A 47 -31.35 -5.01 -12.63
CA LEU A 47 -32.09 -5.06 -11.36
C LEU A 47 -33.30 -4.11 -11.31
N GLY A 48 -33.58 -3.33 -12.35
CA GLY A 48 -34.80 -2.53 -12.49
C GLY A 48 -35.06 -1.48 -11.40
N ARG A 49 -34.13 -1.25 -10.46
CA ARG A 49 -34.28 -0.34 -9.31
C ARG A 49 -33.20 0.75 -9.35
N ARG A 50 -33.45 1.81 -10.11
CA ARG A 50 -32.69 3.08 -10.02
C ARG A 50 -33.07 3.83 -8.74
N SER A 51 -32.48 3.49 -7.60
CA SER A 51 -32.62 4.33 -6.40
C SER A 51 -31.64 5.51 -6.44
N ARG A 52 -32.10 6.70 -6.04
CA ARG A 52 -31.26 7.93 -6.01
C ARG A 52 -30.06 7.79 -5.05
N LEU A 53 -30.16 6.91 -4.05
CA LEU A 53 -29.12 6.61 -3.06
C LEU A 53 -27.94 5.84 -3.68
N GLN A 54 -28.20 4.78 -4.46
CA GLN A 54 -27.14 3.95 -5.05
C GLN A 54 -26.22 4.72 -6.00
N ALA A 55 -26.81 5.60 -6.82
CA ALA A 55 -26.02 6.43 -7.73
C ALA A 55 -25.24 7.55 -7.00
N SER A 56 -25.58 7.86 -5.74
CA SER A 56 -24.81 8.80 -4.90
C SER A 56 -23.61 8.10 -4.27
N PHE A 57 -23.82 6.87 -3.76
CA PHE A 57 -22.72 6.04 -3.26
C PHE A 57 -21.72 5.67 -4.36
N LEU A 58 -22.18 5.39 -5.58
CA LEU A 58 -21.30 5.12 -6.72
C LEU A 58 -20.42 6.32 -7.07
N ALA A 59 -20.99 7.53 -7.12
CA ALA A 59 -20.23 8.74 -7.39
C ALA A 59 -19.17 9.00 -6.29
N LEU A 60 -19.51 8.74 -5.03
CA LEU A 60 -18.60 8.89 -3.90
C LEU A 60 -17.45 7.85 -3.94
N PHE A 61 -17.77 6.61 -4.30
CA PHE A 61 -16.79 5.53 -4.43
C PHE A 61 -15.81 5.79 -5.58
N LEU A 62 -16.31 6.16 -6.77
CA LEU A 62 -15.48 6.47 -7.94
C LEU A 62 -14.55 7.64 -7.68
N THR A 63 -15.00 8.68 -6.96
CA THR A 63 -14.17 9.84 -6.61
C THR A 63 -13.14 9.54 -5.53
N ALA A 64 -13.47 8.71 -4.54
CA ALA A 64 -12.51 8.26 -3.51
C ALA A 64 -11.42 7.32 -4.07
N SER A 65 -11.71 6.62 -5.17
CA SER A 65 -10.81 5.68 -5.84
C SER A 65 -9.82 6.36 -6.81
N LEU A 66 -9.90 7.70 -6.98
CA LEU A 66 -9.02 8.44 -7.89
C LEU A 66 -7.55 8.48 -7.39
N PRO A 67 -6.57 8.57 -8.31
CA PRO A 67 -5.16 8.76 -7.97
C PRO A 67 -4.93 10.00 -7.08
N GLU A 68 -3.96 9.95 -6.17
CA GLU A 68 -3.69 11.00 -5.17
C GLU A 68 -3.60 12.40 -5.77
N ALA A 69 -2.87 12.56 -6.87
CA ALA A 69 -2.70 13.86 -7.52
C ALA A 69 -4.04 14.45 -7.99
N VAL A 70 -4.91 13.62 -8.58
CA VAL A 70 -6.22 14.04 -9.07
C VAL A 70 -7.16 14.31 -7.89
N PHE A 71 -7.13 13.46 -6.87
CA PHE A 71 -7.91 13.64 -5.64
C PHE A 71 -7.61 14.99 -4.96
N GLN A 72 -6.33 15.36 -4.85
CA GLN A 72 -5.91 16.63 -4.26
C GLN A 72 -6.31 17.83 -5.11
N ILE A 73 -6.22 17.73 -6.44
CA ILE A 73 -6.65 18.82 -7.35
C ILE A 73 -8.16 19.04 -7.27
N LEU A 74 -8.95 17.96 -7.28
CA LEU A 74 -10.41 18.03 -7.22
C LEU A 74 -10.95 18.47 -5.85
N ARG A 75 -10.16 18.38 -4.77
CA ARG A 75 -10.49 18.96 -3.45
C ARG A 75 -9.87 20.33 -3.19
N GLY A 76 -8.90 20.72 -4.01
CA GLY A 76 -8.23 22.02 -3.90
C GLY A 76 -9.10 23.17 -4.40
N GLN A 77 -8.47 24.33 -4.57
CA GLN A 77 -9.14 25.54 -5.09
C GLN A 77 -9.85 25.28 -6.42
N PHE A 78 -9.27 24.46 -7.30
CA PHE A 78 -9.88 24.08 -8.57
C PHE A 78 -11.25 23.40 -8.37
N GLY A 79 -11.33 22.43 -7.46
CA GLY A 79 -12.58 21.76 -7.09
C GLY A 79 -13.65 22.71 -6.56
N CYS A 80 -13.26 23.67 -5.70
CA CYS A 80 -14.16 24.68 -5.18
C CYS A 80 -14.72 25.58 -6.29
N TRP A 81 -13.89 26.02 -7.25
CA TRP A 81 -14.35 26.80 -8.39
C TRP A 81 -15.31 26.00 -9.28
N VAL A 82 -14.98 24.75 -9.58
CA VAL A 82 -15.87 23.84 -10.33
C VAL A 82 -17.21 23.67 -9.60
N ALA A 83 -17.20 23.54 -8.28
CA ALA A 83 -18.39 23.45 -7.44
C ALA A 83 -19.24 24.74 -7.49
N ILE A 84 -18.62 25.92 -7.40
CA ILE A 84 -19.30 27.21 -7.48
C ILE A 84 -19.93 27.40 -8.87
N PHE A 85 -19.18 27.14 -9.95
CA PHE A 85 -19.70 27.23 -11.31
C PHE A 85 -20.82 26.24 -11.57
N ALA A 86 -20.73 25.02 -11.01
CA ALA A 86 -21.79 24.03 -11.06
C ALA A 86 -23.08 24.51 -10.37
N ILE A 87 -22.97 25.13 -9.19
CA ILE A 87 -24.13 25.70 -8.47
C ILE A 87 -24.74 26.86 -9.27
N ALA A 88 -23.91 27.77 -9.77
CA ALA A 88 -24.35 28.91 -10.57
C ALA A 88 -25.03 28.46 -11.87
N ALA A 89 -24.46 27.48 -12.58
CA ALA A 89 -25.04 26.92 -13.79
C ALA A 89 -26.37 26.20 -13.53
N ASN A 90 -26.48 25.45 -12.44
CA ASN A 90 -27.72 24.79 -12.02
C ASN A 90 -28.80 25.80 -11.59
N TYR A 91 -28.39 26.93 -10.99
CA TYR A 91 -29.31 28.02 -10.64
C TYR A 91 -29.83 28.75 -11.89
N CYS A 92 -28.96 29.01 -12.86
CA CYS A 92 -29.33 29.71 -14.10
C CYS A 92 -30.08 28.83 -15.11
N PHE A 93 -29.79 27.52 -15.13
CA PHE A 93 -30.32 26.57 -16.12
C PHE A 93 -30.71 25.23 -15.49
N PRO A 94 -31.79 25.19 -14.69
CA PRO A 94 -32.20 24.00 -13.94
C PRO A 94 -32.59 22.81 -14.82
N ASP A 95 -33.04 23.05 -16.05
CA ASP A 95 -33.48 22.00 -16.98
C ASP A 95 -32.33 21.43 -17.85
N VAL A 96 -31.16 22.09 -17.87
CA VAL A 96 -30.01 21.71 -18.71
C VAL A 96 -29.02 20.84 -17.94
N PHE A 97 -28.88 21.04 -16.62
CA PHE A 97 -27.92 20.32 -15.79
C PHE A 97 -28.63 19.38 -14.80
N PRO A 98 -28.60 18.05 -15.04
CA PRO A 98 -29.25 17.11 -14.15
C PRO A 98 -28.62 17.10 -12.74
N VAL A 99 -29.45 16.78 -11.74
CA VAL A 99 -29.18 16.69 -10.28
C VAL A 99 -27.89 15.92 -9.91
N SER A 100 -27.31 15.17 -10.84
CA SER A 100 -25.99 14.52 -10.77
C SER A 100 -24.84 15.47 -10.45
N VAL A 101 -24.88 16.74 -10.87
CA VAL A 101 -23.83 17.72 -10.58
C VAL A 101 -23.80 18.08 -9.08
N SER A 102 -24.95 18.06 -8.40
CA SER A 102 -25.03 18.35 -6.95
C SER A 102 -24.30 17.32 -6.08
N ARG A 103 -24.02 16.12 -6.61
CA ARG A 103 -23.36 15.04 -5.87
C ARG A 103 -21.84 15.23 -5.78
N PHE A 104 -21.26 15.91 -6.76
CA PHE A 104 -19.86 16.32 -6.72
C PHE A 104 -19.61 17.36 -5.61
N LEU A 105 -20.62 18.19 -5.30
CA LEU A 105 -20.56 19.17 -4.22
C LEU A 105 -20.36 18.53 -2.85
N PHE A 106 -21.03 17.40 -2.56
CA PHE A 106 -20.84 16.68 -1.30
C PHE A 106 -19.40 16.22 -1.13
N PHE A 107 -18.75 15.74 -2.20
CA PHE A 107 -17.37 15.29 -2.15
C PHE A 107 -16.37 16.45 -1.96
N VAL A 108 -16.61 17.61 -2.59
CA VAL A 108 -15.75 18.81 -2.45
C VAL A 108 -15.92 19.45 -1.07
N VAL A 109 -17.15 19.53 -0.57
CA VAL A 109 -17.49 20.18 0.71
C VAL A 109 -17.27 19.25 1.91
N MET A 110 -17.14 17.94 1.68
CA MET A 110 -16.89 16.98 2.76
C MET A 110 -15.65 17.39 3.57
N PRO A 111 -15.73 17.39 4.92
CA PRO A 111 -14.60 17.73 5.77
C PRO A 111 -13.35 16.93 5.40
N ASN A 112 -12.18 17.57 5.44
CA ASN A 112 -10.91 16.93 5.09
C ASN A 112 -10.70 15.62 5.85
N TRP A 113 -10.93 15.62 7.16
CA TRP A 113 -10.79 14.43 7.99
C TRP A 113 -11.64 13.24 7.49
N LEU A 114 -12.91 13.48 7.15
CA LEU A 114 -13.84 12.41 6.77
C LEU A 114 -13.53 11.82 5.39
N ALA A 115 -13.02 12.62 4.45
CA ALA A 115 -12.64 12.10 3.15
C ALA A 115 -11.28 11.40 3.14
N TYR A 116 -10.34 11.85 3.97
CA TYR A 116 -9.13 11.07 4.21
C TYR A 116 -9.48 9.74 4.87
N GLU A 117 -10.36 9.70 5.88
CA GLU A 117 -10.82 8.43 6.47
C GLU A 117 -11.52 7.51 5.46
N LEU A 118 -12.44 8.03 4.65
CA LEU A 118 -13.09 7.22 3.60
C LEU A 118 -12.09 6.67 2.59
N ARG A 119 -11.09 7.47 2.19
CA ARG A 119 -10.08 7.03 1.24
C ARG A 119 -9.13 6.00 1.83
N GLU A 120 -8.70 6.19 3.07
CA GLU A 120 -7.88 5.23 3.84
C GLU A 120 -8.64 3.90 4.06
N SER A 121 -9.97 3.97 4.23
CA SER A 121 -10.82 2.78 4.38
C SER A 121 -10.95 1.93 3.10
N ILE A 122 -10.71 2.54 1.93
CA ILE A 122 -10.78 1.89 0.61
C ILE A 122 -9.37 1.51 0.10
N ALA A 123 -8.32 2.15 0.63
CA ALA A 123 -6.95 1.89 0.23
C ALA A 123 -6.42 0.58 0.85
N ALA A 124 -5.76 -0.23 0.01
CA ALA A 124 -4.95 -1.34 0.49
C ALA A 124 -3.84 -0.83 1.44
N GLN A 125 -3.49 -1.66 2.44
CA GLN A 125 -2.53 -1.30 3.48
C GLN A 125 -1.12 -1.12 2.93
N GLN A 126 -0.81 -1.87 1.87
CA GLN A 126 0.46 -1.82 1.19
C GLN A 126 0.28 -1.49 -0.29
N PRO A 127 0.68 -0.28 -0.75
CA PRO A 127 0.94 -0.07 -2.17
C PRO A 127 2.21 -0.82 -2.55
N TYR A 128 2.08 -1.80 -3.44
CA TYR A 128 3.18 -2.69 -3.82
C TYR A 128 4.23 -1.96 -4.68
N ALA A 129 5.47 -1.85 -4.18
CA ALA A 129 6.58 -1.18 -4.84
C ALA A 129 7.69 -2.17 -5.19
N GLY A 130 8.06 -2.26 -6.46
CA GLY A 130 8.99 -3.29 -6.96
C GLY A 130 10.48 -3.07 -6.71
N ASN A 131 10.88 -2.04 -5.94
CA ASN A 131 12.30 -1.85 -5.60
C ASN A 131 12.52 -1.10 -4.28
N VAL A 132 13.31 -1.70 -3.39
CA VAL A 132 13.65 -1.21 -2.04
C VAL A 132 14.48 0.08 -2.06
N CYS A 133 15.27 0.32 -3.12
CA CYS A 133 16.26 1.40 -3.11
C CYS A 133 16.32 2.26 -4.38
N ARG A 134 15.63 1.85 -5.46
CA ARG A 134 15.82 2.47 -6.78
C ARG A 134 14.69 3.41 -7.23
N ARG A 135 13.53 3.42 -6.56
CA ARG A 135 12.38 4.24 -7.00
C ARG A 135 12.04 5.34 -6.00
N ASN A 136 11.76 6.53 -6.53
CA ASN A 136 11.23 7.68 -5.79
C ASN A 136 9.71 7.55 -5.53
N GLU A 137 9.20 6.35 -5.28
CA GLU A 137 7.79 6.14 -4.96
C GLU A 137 7.51 6.40 -3.48
N SER A 138 6.34 6.96 -3.15
CA SER A 138 5.88 7.20 -1.77
C SER A 138 5.63 5.91 -1.01
N SER A 139 5.25 4.84 -1.73
CA SER A 139 5.13 3.46 -1.24
C SER A 139 6.40 2.92 -0.60
N ALA A 140 7.57 3.49 -0.95
CA ALA A 140 8.84 3.13 -0.33
C ALA A 140 8.97 3.59 1.14
N LEU A 141 8.11 4.49 1.64
CA LEU A 141 8.22 5.04 3.00
C LEU A 141 7.64 4.13 4.10
N GLY A 142 6.65 3.29 3.79
CA GLY A 142 6.00 2.42 4.78
C GLY A 142 4.60 1.99 4.35
N TYR A 143 3.88 1.30 5.24
CA TYR A 143 2.48 0.94 5.06
C TYR A 143 1.57 2.03 5.60
N THR A 144 0.44 2.27 4.96
CA THR A 144 -0.43 3.40 5.34
C THR A 144 -1.20 3.10 6.62
N CYS A 145 -1.35 4.09 7.48
CA CYS A 145 -2.11 3.96 8.72
C CYS A 145 -3.63 4.01 8.53
N ASN A 146 -4.25 2.85 8.28
CA ASN A 146 -5.71 2.72 8.10
C ASN A 146 -6.37 1.69 9.04
N GLY A 147 -5.66 1.28 10.09
CA GLY A 147 -6.12 0.31 11.07
C GLY A 147 -6.98 0.96 12.15
N VAL A 148 -7.75 0.16 12.88
CA VAL A 148 -8.62 0.68 13.95
C VAL A 148 -7.80 1.35 15.05
N ASN A 149 -6.71 0.70 15.43
CA ASN A 149 -5.77 1.22 16.42
C ASN A 149 -4.53 1.76 15.72
N ARG A 150 -4.02 2.89 16.20
CA ARG A 150 -2.75 3.46 15.72
C ARG A 150 -1.52 2.67 16.18
N SER A 151 -1.71 1.70 17.08
CA SER A 151 -0.67 0.76 17.49
C SER A 151 -1.27 -0.61 17.79
N CYS A 152 -0.50 -1.67 17.52
CA CYS A 152 -0.91 -3.05 17.74
C CYS A 152 0.33 -3.95 17.92
N GLN A 153 0.13 -5.11 18.53
CA GLN A 153 1.12 -6.18 18.46
C GLN A 153 1.05 -6.85 17.08
N THR A 154 2.20 -7.14 16.50
CA THR A 154 2.31 -7.92 15.26
C THR A 154 3.67 -8.61 15.20
N PHE A 155 3.96 -9.30 14.10
CA PHE A 155 5.18 -10.08 13.94
C PHE A 155 5.91 -9.73 12.64
N LEU A 156 7.24 -9.78 12.71
CA LEU A 156 8.12 -9.79 11.55
C LEU A 156 8.68 -11.20 11.38
N ILE A 157 8.83 -11.65 10.14
CA ILE A 157 9.55 -12.89 9.84
C ILE A 157 10.93 -12.53 9.33
N TYR A 158 11.95 -12.86 10.12
CA TYR A 158 13.35 -12.71 9.73
C TYR A 158 13.94 -14.07 9.36
N ARG A 159 14.94 -14.09 8.48
CA ARG A 159 15.66 -15.31 8.16
C ARG A 159 17.07 -15.22 8.71
N THR A 160 17.53 -16.32 9.28
CA THR A 160 18.89 -16.36 9.82
C THR A 160 19.92 -16.30 8.69
N GLN A 161 20.91 -15.46 8.88
CA GLN A 161 22.07 -15.31 8.02
C GLN A 161 23.22 -14.79 8.86
N LEU A 162 24.47 -14.97 8.43
CA LEU A 162 25.60 -14.41 9.18
C LEU A 162 25.64 -12.88 9.05
N PRO A 163 25.91 -12.13 10.15
CA PRO A 163 26.26 -12.58 11.51
C PRO A 163 25.05 -12.81 12.46
N TYR A 164 23.82 -12.66 11.97
CA TYR A 164 22.57 -12.78 12.72
C TYR A 164 21.98 -14.21 12.68
N SER A 165 22.75 -15.19 13.16
CA SER A 165 22.37 -16.61 13.16
C SER A 165 21.86 -17.14 14.51
N THR A 166 21.81 -16.32 15.55
CA THR A 166 21.34 -16.73 16.90
C THR A 166 20.19 -15.85 17.35
N ILE A 167 19.34 -16.34 18.27
CA ILE A 167 18.25 -15.53 18.83
C ILE A 167 18.79 -14.26 19.51
N SER A 168 19.94 -14.32 20.17
CA SER A 168 20.59 -13.17 20.82
C SER A 168 21.04 -12.09 19.82
N SER A 169 21.68 -12.49 18.72
CA SER A 169 22.12 -11.55 17.70
C SER A 169 20.95 -10.94 16.92
N ILE A 170 19.88 -11.72 16.68
CA ILE A 170 18.62 -11.23 16.08
C ILE A 170 17.90 -10.27 17.05
N ALA A 171 17.78 -10.63 18.32
CA ALA A 171 17.20 -9.78 19.36
C ALA A 171 17.87 -8.40 19.40
N SER A 172 19.21 -8.39 19.35
CA SER A 172 20.01 -7.16 19.30
C SER A 172 19.76 -6.35 18.01
N LEU A 173 19.63 -7.00 16.86
CA LEU A 173 19.36 -6.33 15.58
C LEU A 173 17.99 -5.63 15.56
N PHE A 174 16.98 -6.26 16.15
CA PHE A 174 15.60 -5.77 16.14
C PHE A 174 15.23 -4.96 17.39
N SER A 175 16.14 -4.79 18.35
CA SER A 175 15.90 -4.14 19.65
C SER A 175 14.73 -4.78 20.42
N VAL A 176 14.62 -6.11 20.38
CA VAL A 176 13.57 -6.91 21.05
C VAL A 176 14.20 -7.82 22.10
N ASN A 177 13.43 -8.21 23.13
CA ASN A 177 13.93 -9.14 24.14
C ASN A 177 14.11 -10.56 23.58
N ALA A 178 15.30 -11.13 23.74
CA ALA A 178 15.63 -12.48 23.30
C ALA A 178 14.72 -13.57 23.90
N SER A 179 14.26 -13.40 25.15
CA SER A 179 13.37 -14.37 25.79
C SER A 179 11.98 -14.41 25.12
N GLN A 180 11.48 -13.27 24.67
CA GLN A 180 10.21 -13.19 23.93
C GLN A 180 10.34 -13.85 22.57
N ILE A 181 11.42 -13.58 21.83
CA ILE A 181 11.67 -14.25 20.55
C ILE A 181 11.78 -15.77 20.78
N SER A 182 12.55 -16.21 21.77
CA SER A 182 12.68 -17.64 22.11
C SER A 182 11.33 -18.31 22.36
N ALA A 183 10.45 -17.68 23.16
CA ALA A 183 9.13 -18.20 23.48
C ALA A 183 8.25 -18.44 22.24
N PHE A 184 8.25 -17.51 21.28
CA PHE A 184 7.50 -17.66 20.02
C PHE A 184 8.14 -18.65 19.04
N ASN A 185 9.42 -18.96 19.20
CA ASN A 185 10.17 -19.85 18.32
C ASN A 185 10.52 -21.17 19.03
N LYS A 186 9.55 -21.81 19.68
CA LYS A 186 9.69 -23.15 20.29
C LYS A 186 10.78 -23.24 21.38
N ASN A 187 10.98 -22.16 22.15
CA ASN A 187 11.96 -22.10 23.24
C ASN A 187 13.40 -22.40 22.81
N ILE A 188 13.79 -22.00 21.60
CA ILE A 188 15.18 -22.11 21.12
C ILE A 188 16.10 -21.29 22.03
N ALA A 189 17.23 -21.88 22.44
CA ALA A 189 18.20 -21.21 23.31
C ALA A 189 18.83 -19.97 22.64
N ALA A 190 19.10 -18.94 23.45
CA ALA A 190 19.50 -17.62 22.96
C ALA A 190 20.77 -17.61 22.08
N ASN A 191 21.73 -18.46 22.42
CA ASN A 191 23.05 -18.59 21.78
C ASN A 191 23.15 -19.77 20.81
N MET A 192 22.08 -20.53 20.60
CA MET A 192 22.08 -21.64 19.67
C MET A 192 22.19 -21.11 18.24
N ALA A 193 23.17 -21.62 17.49
CA ALA A 193 23.33 -21.29 16.08
C ALA A 193 22.23 -21.95 15.26
N LEU A 194 21.47 -21.15 14.52
CA LEU A 194 20.46 -21.59 13.59
C LEU A 194 21.05 -21.72 12.19
N ALA A 195 20.62 -22.75 11.45
CA ALA A 195 21.00 -22.92 10.05
C ALA A 195 20.54 -21.71 9.23
N THR A 196 21.30 -21.32 8.20
CA THR A 196 20.95 -20.22 7.30
C THR A 196 19.55 -20.42 6.70
N ASN A 197 18.81 -19.33 6.48
CA ASN A 197 17.42 -19.31 6.01
C ASN A 197 16.38 -19.92 6.97
N THR A 198 16.73 -20.18 8.23
CA THR A 198 15.75 -20.52 9.26
C THR A 198 14.88 -19.29 9.53
N LYS A 199 13.56 -19.45 9.44
CA LYS A 199 12.60 -18.37 9.72
C LYS A 199 12.44 -18.19 11.22
N VAL A 200 12.60 -16.97 11.70
CA VAL A 200 12.44 -16.56 13.09
C VAL A 200 11.31 -15.55 13.19
N ILE A 201 10.34 -15.84 14.04
CA ILE A 201 9.21 -14.97 14.36
C ILE A 201 9.65 -13.93 15.38
N ILE A 202 9.53 -12.65 15.04
CA ILE A 202 9.94 -11.55 15.91
C ILE A 202 8.70 -10.77 16.33
N PRO A 203 8.28 -10.83 17.61
CA PRO A 203 7.17 -10.03 18.11
C PRO A 203 7.58 -8.55 18.17
N VAL A 204 6.76 -7.67 17.63
CA VAL A 204 7.00 -6.23 17.62
C VAL A 204 5.72 -5.46 17.93
N THR A 205 5.89 -4.30 18.54
CA THR A 205 4.80 -3.32 18.68
C THR A 205 4.84 -2.39 17.47
N CYS A 206 3.88 -2.55 16.57
CA CYS A 206 3.73 -1.65 15.43
C CYS A 206 3.05 -0.36 15.87
N SER A 207 3.49 0.77 15.34
CA SER A 207 2.91 2.08 15.66
C SER A 207 2.86 2.97 14.43
N CYS A 208 1.86 3.85 14.38
CA CYS A 208 1.75 4.84 13.33
C CYS A 208 2.60 6.07 13.65
N VAL A 209 3.64 6.32 12.84
CA VAL A 209 4.45 7.54 12.91
C VAL A 209 4.09 8.41 11.71
N GLY A 210 3.36 9.49 11.97
CA GLY A 210 2.78 10.32 10.91
C GLY A 210 1.68 9.58 10.15
N ARG A 211 1.96 9.22 8.89
CA ARG A 211 1.04 8.50 7.99
C ARG A 211 1.41 7.03 7.78
N PHE A 212 2.56 6.59 8.30
CA PHE A 212 3.08 5.25 8.03
C PHE A 212 3.21 4.42 9.31
N TYR A 213 2.85 3.15 9.20
CA TYR A 213 3.12 2.16 10.22
C TYR A 213 4.59 1.76 10.19
N GLN A 214 5.19 1.74 11.38
CA GLN A 214 6.56 1.32 11.57
C GLN A 214 6.80 0.84 13.02
N THR A 215 7.80 -0.02 13.15
CA THR A 215 8.50 -0.26 14.42
C THR A 215 9.96 0.12 14.22
N ASN A 216 10.54 0.85 15.17
CA ASN A 216 11.88 1.39 15.02
C ASN A 216 12.89 0.50 15.75
N THR A 217 14.00 0.20 15.09
CA THR A 217 15.22 -0.31 15.73
C THR A 217 16.37 0.67 15.48
N THR A 218 17.45 0.54 16.24
CA THR A 218 18.65 1.36 16.05
C THR A 218 19.80 0.50 15.51
N HIS A 219 20.47 0.97 14.47
CA HIS A 219 21.67 0.34 13.92
C HIS A 219 22.87 1.27 14.03
N VAL A 220 24.00 0.75 14.49
CA VAL A 220 25.28 1.46 14.48
C VAL A 220 26.02 1.10 13.21
N VAL A 221 26.26 2.10 12.36
CA VAL A 221 26.86 1.92 11.04
C VAL A 221 28.28 1.34 11.18
N ARG A 222 28.53 0.24 10.47
CA ARG A 222 29.85 -0.40 10.39
C ARG A 222 30.58 0.02 9.12
N THR A 223 31.90 -0.16 9.13
CA THR A 223 32.71 0.04 7.91
C THR A 223 32.18 -0.83 6.78
N GLY A 224 31.88 -0.20 5.64
CA GLY A 224 31.32 -0.86 4.44
C GLY A 224 29.80 -0.84 4.36
N ASP A 225 29.09 -0.43 5.42
CA ASP A 225 27.63 -0.27 5.36
C ASP A 225 27.25 0.84 4.37
N ASN A 226 26.16 0.59 3.65
CA ASN A 226 25.44 1.60 2.86
C ASN A 226 23.94 1.29 2.92
N TYR A 227 23.10 2.23 2.48
CA TYR A 227 21.64 2.03 2.56
C TYR A 227 21.15 0.76 1.85
N TYR A 228 21.78 0.38 0.73
CA TYR A 228 21.41 -0.81 -0.03
C TYR A 228 21.71 -2.08 0.76
N LEU A 229 22.91 -2.21 1.32
CA LEU A 229 23.30 -3.37 2.14
C LEU A 229 22.49 -3.44 3.44
N LEU A 230 22.18 -2.31 4.06
CA LEU A 230 21.31 -2.29 5.23
C LEU A 230 19.91 -2.78 4.88
N ALA A 231 19.29 -2.22 3.84
CA ALA A 231 17.92 -2.56 3.47
C ALA A 231 17.80 -3.99 2.91
N ASN A 232 18.63 -4.38 1.93
CA ASN A 232 18.47 -5.66 1.21
C ASN A 232 19.18 -6.84 1.88
N ASN A 233 20.31 -6.60 2.57
CA ASN A 233 21.08 -7.68 3.17
C ASN A 233 20.75 -7.73 4.66
N THR A 234 21.09 -6.72 5.43
CA THR A 234 20.96 -6.75 6.91
C THR A 234 19.53 -6.96 7.38
N PHE A 235 18.59 -6.16 6.86
CA PHE A 235 17.16 -6.21 7.20
C PHE A 235 16.31 -6.92 6.14
N GLU A 236 16.94 -7.47 5.10
CA GLU A 236 16.31 -8.33 4.09
C GLU A 236 15.06 -7.76 3.40
N GLY A 237 14.88 -6.44 3.35
CA GLY A 237 13.71 -5.80 2.74
C GLY A 237 12.61 -5.41 3.73
N LEU A 238 12.76 -5.71 5.04
CA LEU A 238 11.88 -5.23 6.11
C LEU A 238 11.89 -3.69 6.24
N THR A 239 12.87 -3.02 5.64
CA THR A 239 12.95 -1.56 5.51
C THR A 239 13.36 -1.19 4.09
N THR A 240 13.39 0.11 3.78
CA THR A 240 13.84 0.63 2.50
C THR A 240 14.92 1.68 2.65
N CYS A 241 15.72 1.88 1.61
CA CYS A 241 16.67 2.98 1.57
C CYS A 241 16.00 4.34 1.83
N ARG A 242 14.79 4.55 1.28
CA ARG A 242 14.06 5.81 1.44
C ARG A 242 13.55 6.00 2.86
N ALA A 243 13.05 4.94 3.49
CA ALA A 243 12.55 4.99 4.86
C ALA A 243 13.68 5.29 5.86
N ILE A 244 14.87 4.67 5.69
CA ILE A 244 16.04 4.98 6.51
C ILE A 244 16.46 6.45 6.30
N LYS A 245 16.57 6.91 5.05
CA LYS A 245 16.92 8.32 4.73
C LYS A 245 15.95 9.32 5.36
N ALA A 246 14.65 9.02 5.34
CA ALA A 246 13.61 9.89 5.89
C ALA A 246 13.69 10.04 7.43
N GLN A 247 14.29 9.07 8.13
CA GLN A 247 14.47 9.09 9.58
C GLN A 247 15.85 9.62 10.00
N LYS A 248 16.70 10.01 9.04
CA LYS A 248 18.05 10.46 9.33
C LYS A 248 18.06 11.93 9.75
N VAL A 249 18.60 12.21 10.93
CA VAL A 249 18.67 13.57 11.54
C VAL A 249 19.93 14.35 11.12
N SER A 250 20.80 13.76 10.29
CA SER A 250 22.09 14.35 9.86
C SER A 250 21.94 15.32 8.69
N PRO A 251 22.75 16.41 8.62
CA PRO A 251 22.78 17.29 7.45
C PRO A 251 23.21 16.56 6.17
N ASN A 252 23.98 15.47 6.28
CA ASN A 252 24.30 14.61 5.15
C ASN A 252 23.36 13.40 5.11
N ILE A 253 22.32 13.48 4.28
CA ILE A 253 21.37 12.39 4.05
C ILE A 253 21.80 11.40 2.97
N VAL A 254 22.84 11.73 2.19
CA VAL A 254 23.26 10.97 1.02
C VAL A 254 24.14 9.79 1.42
N ASN A 255 25.09 10.03 2.32
CA ASN A 255 26.04 9.03 2.79
C ASN A 255 25.75 8.65 4.24
N ILE A 256 26.23 7.48 4.65
CA ILE A 256 26.27 7.05 6.05
C ILE A 256 27.73 6.82 6.42
N PHE A 257 28.09 7.15 7.66
CA PHE A 257 29.47 7.07 8.13
C PHE A 257 29.59 6.08 9.29
N PRO A 258 30.71 5.37 9.44
CA PRO A 258 30.93 4.48 10.58
C PRO A 258 30.64 5.16 11.93
N ASP A 259 30.15 4.37 12.88
CA ASP A 259 29.73 4.78 14.23
C ASP A 259 28.50 5.72 14.29
N GLU A 260 27.96 6.12 13.14
CA GLU A 260 26.68 6.84 13.08
C GLU A 260 25.55 5.92 13.57
N ARG A 261 24.66 6.46 14.43
CA ARG A 261 23.46 5.75 14.88
C ARG A 261 22.29 6.09 13.98
N LEU A 262 21.81 5.10 13.22
CA LEU A 262 20.66 5.24 12.34
C LEU A 262 19.41 4.66 12.99
N THR A 263 18.29 5.38 12.87
CA THR A 263 16.97 4.84 13.15
C THR A 263 16.48 4.08 11.92
N ILE A 264 16.20 2.79 12.10
CA ILE A 264 15.74 1.90 11.04
C ILE A 264 14.23 1.66 11.23
N PRO A 265 13.37 2.27 10.41
CA PRO A 265 11.94 2.00 10.43
C PRO A 265 11.65 0.68 9.72
N LEU A 266 11.21 -0.32 10.46
CA LEU A 266 10.79 -1.61 9.94
C LEU A 266 9.29 -1.57 9.64
N ARG A 267 8.92 -2.10 8.48
CA ARG A 267 7.54 -2.16 8.01
C ARG A 267 6.74 -3.18 8.81
N CYS A 268 5.57 -2.73 9.25
CA CYS A 268 4.57 -3.52 9.97
C CYS A 268 3.20 -2.86 9.75
N ALA A 269 2.09 -3.53 10.03
CA ALA A 269 0.76 -2.94 9.92
C ALA A 269 -0.18 -3.43 11.03
N CYS A 270 -1.27 -2.69 11.25
CA CYS A 270 -2.34 -3.05 12.17
C CYS A 270 -3.63 -3.41 11.43
N PRO A 271 -4.40 -4.42 11.89
CA PRO A 271 -5.64 -4.81 11.25
C PRO A 271 -6.67 -3.67 11.12
N THR A 272 -7.37 -3.63 9.99
CA THR A 272 -8.55 -2.78 9.78
C THR A 272 -9.77 -3.35 10.49
N ARG A 273 -10.85 -2.55 10.60
CA ARG A 273 -12.10 -3.01 11.21
C ARG A 273 -12.69 -4.21 10.48
N ARG A 274 -12.60 -4.21 9.15
CA ARG A 274 -13.08 -5.31 8.31
C ARG A 274 -12.27 -6.59 8.55
N GLN A 275 -10.94 -6.49 8.64
CA GLN A 275 -10.07 -7.63 8.94
C GLN A 275 -10.38 -8.22 10.33
N LEU A 276 -10.54 -7.37 11.35
CA LEU A 276 -10.92 -7.80 12.70
C LEU A 276 -12.27 -8.54 12.72
N ASN A 277 -13.27 -8.04 11.99
CA ASN A 277 -14.58 -8.70 11.89
C ASN A 277 -14.52 -10.07 11.20
N LEU A 278 -13.49 -10.31 10.40
CA LEU A 278 -13.21 -11.59 9.74
C LEU A 278 -12.28 -12.49 10.57
N GLY A 279 -11.97 -12.10 11.81
CA GLY A 279 -11.19 -12.89 12.75
C GLY A 279 -9.68 -12.70 12.66
N ILE A 280 -9.18 -11.84 11.76
CA ILE A 280 -7.75 -11.52 11.65
C ILE A 280 -7.32 -10.73 12.88
N LYS A 281 -6.29 -11.22 13.56
CA LYS A 281 -5.72 -10.59 14.77
C LYS A 281 -4.41 -9.88 14.49
N TYR A 282 -3.63 -10.38 13.52
CA TYR A 282 -2.29 -9.91 13.24
C TYR A 282 -2.04 -9.74 11.73
N LEU A 283 -1.18 -8.80 11.37
CA LEU A 283 -0.69 -8.62 10.00
C LEU A 283 0.82 -8.82 9.98
N VAL A 284 1.23 -10.04 9.70
CA VAL A 284 2.63 -10.46 9.76
C VAL A 284 3.38 -9.92 8.54
N SER A 285 4.53 -9.29 8.75
CA SER A 285 5.38 -8.83 7.64
C SER A 285 6.38 -9.91 7.25
N PHE A 286 6.22 -10.45 6.04
CA PHE A 286 7.04 -11.51 5.48
C PHE A 286 7.85 -11.00 4.29
N VAL A 287 9.15 -11.32 4.22
CA VAL A 287 9.99 -10.96 3.08
C VAL A 287 9.91 -12.02 1.98
N ILE A 288 9.48 -11.60 0.79
CA ILE A 288 9.43 -12.41 -0.42
C ILE A 288 10.84 -12.81 -0.86
N GLN A 289 11.02 -14.11 -1.14
CA GLN A 289 12.25 -14.69 -1.65
C GLN A 289 12.21 -14.95 -3.15
N PRO A 290 13.38 -15.05 -3.81
CA PRO A 290 13.46 -15.46 -5.22
C PRO A 290 12.78 -16.81 -5.50
N SER A 291 12.71 -17.70 -4.49
CA SER A 291 12.03 -18.99 -4.60
C SER A 291 10.50 -18.92 -4.44
N ASN A 292 9.96 -17.77 -4.01
CA ASN A 292 8.51 -17.60 -3.88
C ASN A 292 7.91 -17.18 -5.22
N THR A 293 6.99 -17.98 -5.73
CA THR A 293 6.44 -17.82 -7.08
C THR A 293 5.11 -17.06 -7.10
N ALA A 294 4.26 -17.20 -6.07
CA ALA A 294 2.93 -16.60 -6.04
C ALA A 294 2.48 -16.28 -4.60
N ILE A 295 1.58 -15.29 -4.46
CA ILE A 295 1.01 -14.88 -3.17
C ILE A 295 0.20 -16.02 -2.54
N GLY A 296 -0.57 -16.77 -3.34
CA GLY A 296 -1.39 -17.88 -2.85
C GLY A 296 -0.60 -19.00 -2.19
N ALA A 297 0.61 -19.30 -2.71
CA ALA A 297 1.51 -20.29 -2.11
C ALA A 297 2.05 -19.81 -0.75
N ILE A 298 2.36 -18.51 -0.64
CA ILE A 298 2.80 -17.90 0.62
C ILE A 298 1.65 -17.92 1.64
N ALA A 299 0.45 -17.48 1.26
CA ALA A 299 -0.71 -17.46 2.13
C ALA A 299 -1.02 -18.87 2.68
N THR A 300 -1.08 -19.88 1.79
CA THR A 300 -1.29 -21.28 2.17
C THR A 300 -0.22 -21.79 3.14
N TYR A 301 1.06 -21.43 2.95
CA TYR A 301 2.15 -21.82 3.85
C TYR A 301 1.94 -21.32 5.28
N PHE A 302 1.35 -20.13 5.44
CA PHE A 302 1.02 -19.57 6.76
C PHE A 302 -0.39 -19.97 7.25
N GLY A 303 -1.17 -20.71 6.46
CA GLY A 303 -2.57 -21.01 6.75
C GLY A 303 -3.50 -19.79 6.67
N ALA A 304 -3.07 -18.74 5.96
CA ALA A 304 -3.85 -17.52 5.74
C ALA A 304 -4.78 -17.65 4.53
N ASP A 305 -5.87 -16.89 4.54
CA ASP A 305 -6.77 -16.80 3.37
C ASP A 305 -6.08 -16.07 2.21
N VAL A 306 -6.14 -16.66 1.01
CA VAL A 306 -5.48 -16.13 -0.19
C VAL A 306 -6.11 -14.80 -0.61
N GLY A 307 -7.44 -14.70 -0.62
CA GLY A 307 -8.17 -13.50 -1.02
C GLY A 307 -7.88 -12.33 -0.08
N GLN A 308 -7.87 -12.56 1.23
CA GLN A 308 -7.51 -11.56 2.22
C GLN A 308 -6.04 -11.14 2.15
N THR A 309 -5.15 -12.08 1.82
CA THR A 309 -3.72 -11.78 1.61
C THR A 309 -3.55 -10.90 0.38
N LEU A 310 -4.23 -11.20 -0.73
CA LEU A 310 -4.23 -10.35 -1.92
C LEU A 310 -4.77 -8.95 -1.60
N GLU A 311 -5.91 -8.85 -0.93
CA GLU A 311 -6.54 -7.58 -0.54
C GLU A 311 -5.63 -6.72 0.35
N ALA A 312 -5.03 -7.31 1.39
CA ALA A 312 -4.13 -6.60 2.31
C ALA A 312 -2.91 -5.98 1.60
N ASN A 313 -2.47 -6.59 0.50
CA ASN A 313 -1.31 -6.17 -0.28
C ASN A 313 -1.66 -5.39 -1.56
N GLY A 314 -2.94 -5.04 -1.75
CA GLY A 314 -3.40 -4.31 -2.93
C GLY A 314 -3.20 -5.08 -4.24
N LYS A 315 -3.34 -6.40 -4.16
CA LYS A 315 -3.14 -7.36 -5.25
C LYS A 315 -4.44 -8.06 -5.59
N SER A 316 -4.50 -8.72 -6.75
CA SER A 316 -5.64 -9.54 -7.18
C SER A 316 -5.14 -10.83 -7.80
N GLU A 317 -6.03 -11.78 -8.10
CA GLU A 317 -5.66 -13.02 -8.78
C GLU A 317 -5.05 -12.79 -10.17
N GLN A 318 -5.39 -11.66 -10.82
CA GLN A 318 -4.87 -11.30 -12.14
C GLN A 318 -3.59 -10.45 -12.08
N ASP A 319 -3.28 -9.86 -10.93
CA ASP A 319 -2.03 -9.15 -10.65
C ASP A 319 -1.52 -9.61 -9.28
N ASP A 320 -0.95 -10.81 -9.23
CA ASP A 320 -0.33 -11.39 -8.04
C ASP A 320 1.21 -11.38 -8.12
N VAL A 321 1.77 -10.67 -9.11
CA VAL A 321 3.21 -10.63 -9.36
C VAL A 321 3.94 -10.01 -8.18
N ILE A 322 4.88 -10.79 -7.65
CA ILE A 322 5.75 -10.41 -6.54
C ILE A 322 7.22 -10.27 -6.98
N ASN A 323 7.98 -9.54 -6.18
CA ASN A 323 9.34 -9.08 -6.39
C ASN A 323 10.12 -9.51 -5.16
N PRO A 324 11.24 -10.23 -5.33
CA PRO A 324 12.09 -10.61 -4.22
C PRO A 324 12.59 -9.41 -3.41
N PHE A 325 12.88 -9.65 -2.13
CA PHE A 325 13.38 -8.64 -1.18
C PHE A 325 12.39 -7.50 -0.92
N THR A 326 11.11 -7.73 -1.18
CA THR A 326 10.03 -6.85 -0.74
C THR A 326 9.18 -7.56 0.31
N THR A 327 8.47 -6.78 1.13
CA THR A 327 7.61 -7.32 2.17
C THR A 327 6.21 -7.60 1.66
N LEU A 328 5.55 -8.59 2.25
CA LEU A 328 4.17 -9.00 2.04
C LEU A 328 3.48 -9.09 3.40
N LEU A 329 2.31 -8.48 3.53
CA LEU A 329 1.46 -8.57 4.72
C LEU A 329 0.63 -9.86 4.70
N ILE A 330 0.73 -10.66 5.75
CA ILE A 330 0.02 -11.93 5.87
C ILE A 330 -1.00 -11.80 7.01
N PRO A 331 -2.31 -11.80 6.71
CA PRO A 331 -3.36 -11.71 7.72
C PRO A 331 -3.55 -13.06 8.44
N LEU A 332 -3.36 -13.06 9.76
CA LEU A 332 -3.48 -14.24 10.63
C LEU A 332 -4.40 -14.00 11.83
#